data_AF-A0A319CYQ0-F1
#
_entry.id   AF-A0A319CYQ0-F1
#
_cell.length_a   1.000
_cell.length_b   1.000
_cell.length_c   1.000
_cell.angle_alpha   90.00
_cell.angle_beta   90.00
_cell.angle_gamma   90.00
#
_symmetry.space_group_name_H-M   'P 1'
#
loop_
_entity.id
_entity.type
_entity.pdbx_description
1 polymer ?
#
loop_
_entity_poly.entity_id
_entity_poly.type
_entity_poly.pdbx_seq_one_letter_code
_entity_poly.pdbx_strand_id
1 'polypeptide(L)'
;MGGLGGIFNDPQLFQKLANNPKTSPLLADGEFMLKLQRLQKDPNSIGQELQDPRFLQVMSVLMGIDMSFGAPPEGASGVAPEAEEDVPMPDFRPAAQEKKKEPEPEPTPEPEDEETLAKKKAQEAADAEKKIGNDFYKKREFDQAIEHYNKAWELHKDITYLNNLGAAKFEKGDLQGAIETCQKAVEEGREIRADFKAMAK
;
A
#
# COMPACT_ATOMS: atom_id res chain seq x y z
N MET A 1 15.21 4.27 -23.70
CA MET A 1 14.67 3.29 -22.74
C MET A 1 13.46 3.93 -22.07
N GLY A 2 12.23 3.55 -22.46
CA GLY A 2 11.02 4.21 -21.99
C GLY A 2 10.38 3.45 -20.83
N GLY A 3 10.25 4.10 -19.66
CA GLY A 3 9.53 3.53 -18.52
C GLY A 3 8.01 3.69 -18.65
N LEU A 4 7.25 2.96 -17.80
CA LEU A 4 5.79 2.92 -17.82
C LEU A 4 5.11 4.30 -17.80
N GLY A 5 5.63 5.25 -16.99
CA GLY A 5 5.12 6.63 -16.93
C GLY A 5 5.24 7.44 -18.24
N GLY A 6 6.12 7.02 -19.16
CA GLY A 6 6.20 7.61 -20.50
C GLY A 6 5.07 7.15 -21.43
N ILE A 7 4.55 5.92 -21.24
CA ILE A 7 3.51 5.33 -22.08
C ILE A 7 2.16 6.04 -21.86
N PHE A 8 1.87 6.45 -20.62
CA PHE A 8 0.68 7.23 -20.28
C PHE A 8 0.77 8.73 -20.67
N ASN A 9 1.90 9.16 -21.23
CA ASN A 9 2.10 10.51 -21.78
C ASN A 9 2.15 10.53 -23.33
N ASP A 10 1.93 9.39 -23.99
CA ASP A 10 1.82 9.30 -25.45
C ASP A 10 0.54 9.99 -25.96
N PRO A 11 0.60 10.97 -26.89
CA PRO A 11 -0.58 11.55 -27.51
C PRO A 11 -1.50 10.53 -28.20
N GLN A 12 -0.99 9.37 -28.61
CA GLN A 12 -1.76 8.28 -29.21
C GLN A 12 -2.41 7.31 -28.19
N LEU A 13 -2.18 7.50 -26.89
CA LEU A 13 -2.73 6.70 -25.78
C LEU A 13 -4.23 6.42 -25.97
N PHE A 14 -5.03 7.48 -26.05
CA PHE A 14 -6.48 7.39 -26.15
C PHE A 14 -6.94 6.73 -27.46
N GLN A 15 -6.20 6.91 -28.56
CA GLN A 15 -6.51 6.30 -29.85
C GLN A 15 -6.27 4.77 -29.82
N LYS A 16 -5.16 4.33 -29.21
CA LYS A 16 -4.84 2.91 -29.01
C LYS A 16 -5.89 2.23 -28.13
N LEU A 17 -6.35 2.90 -27.07
CA LEU A 17 -7.37 2.39 -26.15
C LEU A 17 -8.80 2.42 -26.72
N ALA A 18 -9.15 3.40 -27.55
CA ALA A 18 -10.46 3.47 -28.21
C ALA A 18 -10.62 2.38 -29.29
N ASN A 19 -9.53 2.06 -29.99
CA ASN A 19 -9.49 1.05 -31.05
C ASN A 19 -9.53 -0.40 -30.54
N ASN A 20 -9.29 -0.66 -29.25
CA ASN A 20 -9.30 -2.01 -28.69
C ASN A 20 -10.65 -2.30 -27.96
N PRO A 21 -11.37 -3.38 -28.32
CA PRO A 21 -12.70 -3.66 -27.77
C PRO A 21 -12.72 -3.98 -26.27
N LYS A 22 -11.59 -4.36 -25.66
CA LYS A 22 -11.48 -4.59 -24.21
C LYS A 22 -11.42 -3.28 -23.42
N THR A 23 -10.87 -2.22 -24.00
CA THR A 23 -10.59 -0.95 -23.31
C THR A 23 -11.49 0.21 -23.73
N SER A 24 -12.08 0.13 -24.94
CA SER A 24 -13.10 1.07 -25.43
C SER A 24 -14.27 1.29 -24.43
N PRO A 25 -14.88 0.27 -23.80
CA PRO A 25 -15.92 0.49 -22.79
C PRO A 25 -15.40 1.14 -21.49
N LEU A 26 -14.11 0.99 -21.16
CA LEU A 26 -13.50 1.64 -20.00
C LEU A 26 -13.27 3.14 -20.24
N LEU A 27 -13.10 3.58 -21.49
CA LEU A 27 -13.07 5.01 -21.83
C LEU A 27 -14.44 5.69 -21.74
N ALA A 28 -15.54 4.93 -21.73
CA ALA A 28 -16.88 5.45 -21.46
C ALA A 28 -17.17 5.65 -19.97
N ASP A 29 -16.31 5.13 -19.08
CA ASP A 29 -16.41 5.32 -17.62
C ASP A 29 -15.73 6.64 -17.21
N GLY A 30 -16.52 7.56 -16.65
CA GLY A 30 -16.05 8.84 -16.16
C GLY A 30 -15.09 8.74 -14.97
N GLU A 31 -15.19 7.70 -14.14
CA GLU A 31 -14.22 7.43 -13.07
C GLU A 31 -12.86 7.05 -13.66
N PHE A 32 -12.87 6.18 -14.68
CA PHE A 32 -11.66 5.67 -15.31
C PHE A 32 -10.92 6.77 -16.10
N MET A 33 -11.63 7.67 -16.79
CA MET A 33 -11.00 8.83 -17.43
C MET A 33 -10.31 9.76 -16.41
N LEU A 34 -10.88 9.95 -15.22
CA LEU A 34 -10.27 10.77 -14.17
C LEU A 34 -9.00 10.11 -13.61
N LYS A 35 -8.97 8.79 -13.47
CA LYS A 35 -7.76 8.01 -13.12
C LYS A 35 -6.68 8.19 -14.18
N LEU A 36 -7.01 8.00 -15.46
CA LEU A 36 -6.06 8.15 -16.57
C LEU A 36 -5.49 9.58 -16.66
N GLN A 37 -6.32 10.60 -16.39
CA GLN A 37 -5.88 12.01 -16.33
C GLN A 37 -5.03 12.32 -15.08
N ARG A 38 -5.24 11.64 -13.94
CA ARG A 38 -4.36 11.72 -12.77
C ARG A 38 -2.98 11.17 -13.10
N LEU A 39 -2.92 9.97 -13.68
CA LEU A 39 -1.68 9.28 -14.05
C LEU A 39 -0.83 10.06 -15.06
N GLN A 40 -1.47 10.76 -16.00
CA GLN A 40 -0.79 11.65 -16.94
C GLN A 40 -0.11 12.86 -16.24
N LYS A 41 -0.70 13.35 -15.14
CA LYS A 41 -0.17 14.46 -14.33
C LYS A 41 0.85 14.02 -13.28
N ASP A 42 0.70 12.81 -12.76
CA ASP A 42 1.53 12.24 -11.70
C ASP A 42 1.87 10.77 -12.03
N PRO A 43 3.05 10.50 -12.61
CA PRO A 43 3.47 9.13 -12.95
C PRO A 43 3.77 8.26 -11.72
N ASN A 44 3.92 8.84 -10.51
CA ASN A 44 4.13 8.05 -9.29
C ASN A 44 2.83 7.37 -8.83
N SER A 45 1.66 7.96 -9.17
CA SER A 45 0.34 7.37 -8.86
C SER A 45 0.06 6.03 -9.55
N ILE A 46 0.90 5.61 -10.52
CA ILE A 46 0.85 4.30 -11.19
C ILE A 46 0.76 3.14 -10.19
N GLY A 47 1.52 3.16 -9.10
CA GLY A 47 1.56 2.06 -8.13
C GLY A 47 0.22 1.79 -7.41
N GLN A 48 -0.63 2.81 -7.27
CA GLN A 48 -1.96 2.66 -6.67
C GLN A 48 -2.97 2.17 -7.71
N GLU A 49 -2.96 2.73 -8.92
CA GLU A 49 -3.89 2.33 -9.98
C GLU A 49 -3.57 0.91 -10.52
N LEU A 50 -2.34 0.39 -10.33
CA LEU A 50 -2.00 -1.04 -10.56
C LEU A 50 -2.88 -2.03 -9.78
N GLN A 51 -3.57 -1.59 -8.73
CA GLN A 51 -4.50 -2.42 -7.96
C GLN A 51 -5.89 -2.55 -8.62
N ASP A 52 -6.23 -1.68 -9.58
CA ASP A 52 -7.49 -1.77 -10.33
C ASP A 52 -7.33 -2.73 -11.52
N PRO A 53 -8.08 -3.85 -11.58
CA PRO A 53 -7.95 -4.80 -12.69
C PRO A 53 -8.31 -4.19 -14.06
N ARG A 54 -9.14 -3.13 -14.10
CA ARG A 54 -9.44 -2.37 -15.31
C ARG A 54 -8.22 -1.62 -15.82
N PHE A 55 -7.38 -1.12 -14.91
CA PHE A 55 -6.16 -0.39 -15.28
C PHE A 55 -5.06 -1.34 -15.77
N LEU A 56 -4.88 -2.50 -15.12
CA LEU A 56 -3.99 -3.56 -15.62
C LEU A 56 -4.37 -4.00 -17.05
N GLN A 57 -5.67 -4.12 -17.35
CA GLN A 57 -6.18 -4.44 -18.67
C GLN A 57 -5.89 -3.35 -19.73
N VAL A 58 -5.88 -2.08 -19.32
CA VAL A 58 -5.49 -0.95 -20.17
C VAL A 58 -3.98 -0.92 -20.41
N MET A 59 -3.18 -1.13 -19.37
CA MET A 59 -1.72 -1.12 -19.45
C MET A 59 -1.16 -2.31 -20.24
N SER A 60 -1.80 -3.49 -20.17
CA SER A 60 -1.40 -4.67 -20.94
C SER A 60 -1.57 -4.45 -22.45
N VAL A 61 -2.71 -3.87 -22.88
CA VAL A 61 -2.95 -3.43 -24.26
C VAL A 61 -1.92 -2.40 -24.73
N LEU A 62 -1.50 -1.46 -23.88
CA LEU A 62 -0.50 -0.45 -24.21
C LEU A 62 0.93 -0.98 -24.30
N MET A 63 1.28 -2.00 -23.52
CA MET A 63 2.55 -2.72 -23.67
C MET A 63 2.54 -3.71 -24.85
N GLY A 64 1.41 -3.88 -25.55
CA GLY A 64 1.23 -4.88 -26.61
C GLY A 64 1.17 -6.32 -26.09
N ILE A 65 1.06 -6.51 -24.77
CA ILE A 65 1.01 -7.81 -24.11
C ILE A 65 -0.45 -8.13 -23.85
N ASP A 66 -1.10 -8.87 -24.76
CA ASP A 66 -2.45 -9.39 -24.48
C ASP A 66 -2.38 -10.55 -23.47
N MET A 67 -2.27 -10.19 -22.19
CA MET A 67 -2.30 -11.13 -21.07
C MET A 67 -3.71 -11.74 -20.92
N SER A 68 -4.01 -12.72 -21.77
CA SER A 68 -5.10 -13.67 -21.59
C SER A 68 -4.79 -14.60 -20.41
N PHE A 69 -4.84 -14.05 -19.19
CA PHE A 69 -4.45 -14.75 -17.97
C PHE A 69 -5.51 -15.76 -17.53
N GLY A 70 -5.40 -17.01 -18.01
CA GLY A 70 -6.37 -18.07 -17.73
C GLY A 70 -5.82 -19.48 -17.91
N ALA A 71 -5.73 -20.21 -16.78
CA ALA A 71 -5.46 -21.65 -16.61
C ALA A 71 -4.04 -22.18 -16.96
N PRO A 72 -3.38 -22.92 -16.04
CA PRO A 72 -2.49 -24.03 -16.38
C PRO A 72 -3.33 -25.27 -16.75
N PRO A 73 -2.84 -26.19 -17.60
CA PRO A 73 -1.99 -27.27 -17.07
C PRO A 73 -0.82 -27.73 -17.97
N GLU A 74 0.11 -28.46 -17.33
CA GLU A 74 1.02 -29.51 -17.83
C GLU A 74 1.31 -29.66 -19.34
N GLY A 75 2.61 -29.60 -19.72
CA GLY A 75 3.08 -30.31 -20.92
C GLY A 75 4.42 -29.87 -21.52
N ALA A 76 5.43 -30.74 -21.41
CA ALA A 76 6.68 -30.81 -22.20
C ALA A 76 7.70 -29.65 -22.12
N SER A 77 8.97 -30.01 -22.37
CA SER A 77 10.15 -29.13 -22.40
C SER A 77 10.60 -28.80 -23.83
N GLY A 78 11.27 -27.66 -24.05
CA GLY A 78 11.80 -27.30 -25.37
C GLY A 78 12.78 -26.11 -25.37
N VAL A 79 14.08 -26.44 -25.43
CA VAL A 79 15.22 -25.71 -26.04
C VAL A 79 15.09 -24.23 -26.50
N ALA A 80 16.04 -23.41 -26.02
CA ALA A 80 16.70 -22.32 -26.78
C ALA A 80 17.78 -22.94 -27.74
N PRO A 81 18.46 -22.23 -28.69
CA PRO A 81 18.93 -20.83 -28.64
C PRO A 81 19.01 -20.07 -30.01
N GLU A 82 19.79 -18.96 -30.05
CA GLU A 82 20.47 -18.34 -31.23
C GLU A 82 19.59 -17.68 -32.34
N ALA A 83 20.01 -16.72 -33.19
CA ALA A 83 21.16 -15.79 -33.36
C ALA A 83 20.67 -14.63 -34.32
N GLU A 84 21.29 -13.49 -34.66
CA GLU A 84 22.50 -12.68 -34.35
C GLU A 84 22.07 -11.18 -34.61
N GLU A 85 22.81 -10.07 -34.80
CA GLU A 85 24.19 -9.56 -35.03
C GLU A 85 24.21 -8.13 -34.36
N ASP A 86 25.25 -7.40 -33.88
CA ASP A 86 26.67 -7.17 -34.25
C ASP A 86 26.84 -6.41 -35.60
N VAL A 87 27.73 -5.42 -35.85
CA VAL A 87 28.76 -4.59 -35.12
C VAL A 87 28.88 -3.21 -35.86
N PRO A 88 29.79 -2.21 -35.59
CA PRO A 88 30.91 -2.10 -34.64
C PRO A 88 31.00 -0.82 -33.74
N MET A 89 31.94 -0.85 -32.79
CA MET A 89 32.41 0.30 -31.98
C MET A 89 33.56 1.07 -32.67
N PRO A 90 34.09 2.13 -32.01
CA PRO A 90 35.53 2.12 -31.69
C PRO A 90 35.83 2.30 -30.18
N ASP A 91 36.87 1.61 -29.72
CA ASP A 91 37.33 1.60 -28.33
C ASP A 91 37.99 2.91 -27.88
N PHE A 92 37.83 3.23 -26.59
CA PHE A 92 38.86 3.95 -25.83
C PHE A 92 38.80 3.58 -24.34
N ARG A 93 39.77 2.77 -23.88
CA ARG A 93 40.05 2.51 -22.47
C ARG A 93 41.53 2.73 -22.17
N PRO A 94 41.86 3.47 -21.10
CA PRO A 94 43.03 3.19 -20.28
C PRO A 94 42.59 2.53 -18.97
N ALA A 95 43.26 1.44 -18.56
CA ALA A 95 42.93 0.72 -17.34
C ALA A 95 43.56 1.36 -16.08
N ALA A 96 42.85 1.32 -14.95
CA ALA A 96 43.38 1.74 -13.64
C ALA A 96 42.81 0.86 -12.51
N GLN A 97 43.38 -0.35 -12.41
CA GLN A 97 43.60 -1.18 -11.21
C GLN A 97 42.55 -1.20 -10.07
N GLU A 98 42.05 -2.43 -9.85
CA GLU A 98 41.57 -3.01 -8.60
C GLU A 98 41.65 -2.16 -7.32
N LYS A 99 40.48 -1.89 -6.72
CA LYS A 99 40.36 -1.80 -5.27
C LYS A 99 39.17 -2.61 -4.78
N LYS A 100 39.48 -3.81 -4.27
CA LYS A 100 38.54 -4.62 -3.50
C LYS A 100 38.30 -3.91 -2.17
N LYS A 101 37.19 -3.18 -2.08
CA LYS A 101 36.64 -2.64 -0.83
C LYS A 101 35.34 -3.35 -0.48
N GLU A 102 35.05 -3.38 0.81
CA GLU A 102 33.82 -3.87 1.42
C GLU A 102 32.54 -3.22 0.87
N PRO A 103 31.36 -3.83 1.07
CA PRO A 103 30.10 -3.28 0.61
C PRO A 103 29.76 -1.97 1.33
N GLU A 104 29.80 -0.86 0.59
CA GLU A 104 28.96 0.30 0.91
C GLU A 104 27.51 0.00 0.47
N PRO A 105 26.51 0.51 1.20
CA PRO A 105 25.23 -0.16 1.31
C PRO A 105 24.34 -0.01 0.08
N GLU A 106 23.38 -0.93 -0.03
CA GLU A 106 22.17 -0.72 -0.82
C GLU A 106 21.51 0.62 -0.41
N PRO A 107 20.89 1.36 -1.35
CA PRO A 107 19.94 2.39 -0.96
C PRO A 107 18.78 1.68 -0.26
N THR A 108 18.81 1.66 1.07
CA THR A 108 17.76 1.05 1.89
C THR A 108 16.41 1.57 1.42
N PRO A 109 15.41 0.71 1.17
CA PRO A 109 14.07 1.18 0.84
C PRO A 109 13.61 2.13 1.95
N GLU A 110 12.94 3.21 1.56
CA GLU A 110 12.53 4.25 2.50
C GLU A 110 11.66 3.60 3.59
N PRO A 111 11.98 3.79 4.88
CA PRO A 111 11.35 3.03 5.96
C PRO A 111 9.85 3.30 6.06
N GLU A 112 9.34 4.33 5.38
CA GLU A 112 7.94 4.73 5.36
C GLU A 112 7.01 3.65 4.78
N ASP A 113 7.39 2.90 3.74
CA ASP A 113 6.52 1.85 3.16
C ASP A 113 6.42 0.62 4.08
N GLU A 114 7.54 0.11 4.61
CA GLU A 114 7.51 -0.99 5.58
C GLU A 114 6.91 -0.57 6.93
N GLU A 115 7.21 0.64 7.43
CA GLU A 115 6.67 1.12 8.70
C GLU A 115 5.17 1.45 8.60
N THR A 116 4.68 2.02 7.48
CA THR A 116 3.23 2.23 7.31
C THR A 116 2.49 0.91 7.09
N LEU A 117 3.07 -0.07 6.38
CA LEU A 117 2.50 -1.41 6.27
C LEU A 117 2.47 -2.13 7.63
N ALA A 118 3.53 -2.00 8.44
CA ALA A 118 3.59 -2.54 9.80
C ALA A 118 2.59 -1.85 10.75
N LYS A 119 2.52 -0.51 10.73
CA LYS A 119 1.53 0.28 11.49
C LYS A 119 0.11 -0.08 11.11
N LYS A 120 -0.19 -0.22 9.81
CA LYS A 120 -1.51 -0.64 9.33
C LYS A 120 -1.85 -2.07 9.78
N LYS A 121 -0.91 -3.01 9.69
CA LYS A 121 -1.09 -4.39 10.18
C LYS A 121 -1.30 -4.45 11.70
N ALA A 122 -0.62 -3.59 12.45
CA ALA A 122 -0.80 -3.44 13.89
C ALA A 122 -2.16 -2.81 14.24
N GLN A 123 -2.61 -1.81 13.46
CA GLN A 123 -3.95 -1.24 13.55
C GLN A 123 -5.05 -2.25 13.22
N GLU A 124 -4.88 -3.09 12.19
CA GLU A 124 -5.81 -4.17 11.84
C GLU A 124 -5.90 -5.23 12.95
N ALA A 125 -4.77 -5.57 13.59
CA ALA A 125 -4.74 -6.46 14.76
C ALA A 125 -5.41 -5.82 15.99
N ALA A 126 -5.12 -4.54 16.26
CA ALA A 126 -5.76 -3.78 17.34
C ALA A 126 -7.28 -3.63 17.14
N ASP A 127 -7.73 -3.49 15.89
CA ASP A 127 -9.16 -3.43 15.56
C ASP A 127 -9.86 -4.80 15.68
N ALA A 128 -9.13 -5.90 15.47
CA ALA A 128 -9.62 -7.24 15.81
C ALA A 128 -9.77 -7.41 17.33
N GLU A 129 -8.75 -7.04 18.12
CA GLU A 129 -8.82 -7.04 19.59
C GLU A 129 -9.95 -6.14 20.12
N LYS A 130 -10.10 -4.92 19.59
CA LYS A 130 -11.26 -4.02 19.85
C LYS A 130 -12.59 -4.72 19.56
N LYS A 131 -12.71 -5.45 18.46
CA LYS A 131 -13.94 -6.15 18.09
C LYS A 131 -14.26 -7.27 19.09
N ILE A 132 -13.24 -8.02 19.52
CA ILE A 132 -13.39 -9.05 20.56
C ILE A 132 -13.82 -8.39 21.88
N GLY A 133 -13.19 -7.28 22.28
CA GLY A 133 -13.59 -6.49 23.46
C GLY A 133 -15.03 -5.97 23.38
N ASN A 134 -15.46 -5.48 22.21
CA ASN A 134 -16.84 -5.05 21.96
C ASN A 134 -17.84 -6.21 22.14
N ASP A 135 -17.48 -7.43 21.74
CA ASP A 135 -18.35 -8.61 21.86
C ASP A 135 -18.38 -9.17 23.30
N PHE A 136 -17.31 -9.02 24.08
CA PHE A 136 -17.34 -9.25 25.55
C PHE A 136 -18.16 -8.18 26.28
N TYR A 137 -18.02 -6.91 25.91
CA TYR A 137 -18.79 -5.79 26.48
C TYR A 137 -20.30 -5.98 26.32
N LYS A 138 -20.76 -6.44 25.14
CA LYS A 138 -22.18 -6.76 24.87
C LYS A 138 -22.74 -7.86 25.79
N LYS A 139 -21.90 -8.82 26.20
CA LYS A 139 -22.27 -9.88 27.15
C LYS A 139 -22.19 -9.44 28.62
N ARG A 140 -21.72 -8.22 28.90
CA ARG A 140 -21.36 -7.71 30.24
C ARG A 140 -20.15 -8.39 30.87
N GLU A 141 -19.31 -9.05 30.07
CA GLU A 141 -18.04 -9.67 30.48
C GLU A 141 -16.93 -8.58 30.51
N PHE A 142 -17.13 -7.55 31.34
CA PHE A 142 -16.37 -6.29 31.28
C PHE A 142 -14.88 -6.45 31.58
N ASP A 143 -14.49 -7.37 32.45
CA ASP A 143 -13.08 -7.68 32.73
C ASP A 143 -12.33 -8.18 31.48
N GLN A 144 -12.95 -9.07 30.71
CA GLN A 144 -12.37 -9.56 29.45
C GLN A 144 -12.38 -8.47 28.38
N ALA A 145 -13.42 -7.64 28.32
CA ALA A 145 -13.45 -6.46 27.45
C ALA A 145 -12.29 -5.50 27.77
N ILE A 146 -12.03 -5.24 29.05
CA ILE A 146 -10.91 -4.43 29.55
C ILE A 146 -9.56 -5.00 29.10
N GLU A 147 -9.33 -6.31 29.22
CA GLU A 147 -8.08 -6.92 28.71
C GLU A 147 -7.91 -6.72 27.20
N HIS A 148 -8.95 -6.97 26.41
CA HIS A 148 -8.90 -6.86 24.95
C HIS A 148 -8.73 -5.41 24.47
N TYR A 149 -9.32 -4.42 25.15
CA TYR A 149 -9.07 -3.00 24.82
C TYR A 149 -7.67 -2.53 25.23
N ASN A 150 -7.07 -3.07 26.29
CA ASN A 150 -5.67 -2.79 26.62
C ASN A 150 -4.73 -3.38 25.56
N LYS A 151 -4.93 -4.64 25.13
CA LYS A 151 -4.17 -5.25 24.02
C LYS A 151 -4.28 -4.46 22.72
N ALA A 152 -5.48 -3.97 22.39
CA ALA A 152 -5.68 -3.09 21.24
C ALA A 152 -4.84 -1.80 21.35
N TRP A 153 -4.81 -1.17 22.53
CA TRP A 153 -4.01 0.02 22.80
C TRP A 153 -2.49 -0.24 22.78
N GLU A 154 -2.03 -1.41 23.22
CA GLU A 154 -0.61 -1.83 23.13
C GLU A 154 -0.16 -2.12 21.69
N LEU A 155 -1.06 -2.68 20.86
CA LEU A 155 -0.80 -2.92 19.43
C LEU A 155 -0.82 -1.62 18.60
N HIS A 156 -1.75 -0.71 18.87
CA HIS A 156 -1.87 0.56 18.17
C HIS A 156 -2.43 1.66 19.09
N LYS A 157 -1.77 2.81 19.15
CA LYS A 157 -2.22 3.95 19.96
C LYS A 157 -3.39 4.70 19.30
N ASP A 158 -4.62 4.19 19.48
CA ASP A 158 -5.86 4.91 19.12
C ASP A 158 -6.69 5.26 20.37
N ILE A 159 -7.08 6.53 20.47
CA ILE A 159 -7.95 7.09 21.51
C ILE A 159 -9.26 6.29 21.63
N THR A 160 -9.74 5.73 20.52
CA THR A 160 -10.92 4.87 20.43
C THR A 160 -10.83 3.67 21.36
N TYR A 161 -9.66 3.05 21.52
CA TYR A 161 -9.49 1.92 22.43
C TYR A 161 -9.58 2.36 23.90
N LEU A 162 -9.00 3.52 24.25
CA LEU A 162 -9.11 4.09 25.60
C LEU A 162 -10.53 4.55 25.94
N ASN A 163 -11.28 5.10 24.98
CA ASN A 163 -12.69 5.45 25.17
C ASN A 163 -13.54 4.20 25.47
N ASN A 164 -13.33 3.11 24.73
CA ASN A 164 -14.03 1.85 24.96
C ASN A 164 -13.61 1.18 26.30
N LEU A 165 -12.33 1.29 26.67
CA LEU A 165 -11.79 0.86 27.96
C LEU A 165 -12.44 1.65 29.12
N GLY A 166 -12.60 2.96 28.97
CA GLY A 166 -13.29 3.82 29.94
C GLY A 166 -14.77 3.44 30.10
N ALA A 167 -15.48 3.17 29.00
CA ALA A 167 -16.86 2.69 29.02
C ALA A 167 -16.99 1.32 29.72
N ALA A 168 -16.07 0.38 29.46
CA ALA A 168 -16.08 -0.94 30.11
C ALA A 168 -15.83 -0.86 31.62
N LYS A 169 -14.92 0.01 32.08
CA LYS A 169 -14.73 0.29 33.51
C LYS A 169 -15.96 0.94 34.14
N PHE A 170 -16.58 1.90 33.43
CA PHE A 170 -17.79 2.59 33.89
C PHE A 170 -18.96 1.62 34.11
N GLU A 171 -19.28 0.77 33.13
CA GLU A 171 -20.35 -0.24 33.25
C GLU A 171 -20.04 -1.34 34.29
N LYS A 172 -18.75 -1.64 34.52
CA LYS A 172 -18.30 -2.51 35.62
C LYS A 172 -18.51 -1.85 37.01
N GLY A 173 -18.71 -0.54 37.07
CA GLY A 173 -18.80 0.25 38.31
C GLY A 173 -17.46 0.78 38.83
N ASP A 174 -16.36 0.58 38.10
CA ASP A 174 -15.06 1.20 38.39
C ASP A 174 -15.04 2.65 37.87
N LEU A 175 -15.75 3.52 38.57
CA LEU A 175 -15.87 4.94 38.22
C LEU A 175 -14.52 5.67 38.32
N GLN A 176 -13.66 5.30 39.27
CA GLN A 176 -12.35 5.90 39.47
C GLN A 176 -11.41 5.55 38.32
N GLY A 177 -11.25 4.26 38.01
CA GLY A 177 -10.44 3.81 36.89
C GLY A 177 -11.00 4.24 35.54
N ALA A 178 -12.32 4.46 35.41
CA ALA A 178 -12.92 5.07 34.23
C ALA A 178 -12.50 6.55 34.07
N ILE A 179 -12.54 7.35 35.14
CA ILE A 179 -12.08 8.76 35.12
C ILE A 179 -10.61 8.84 34.71
N GLU A 180 -9.74 8.03 35.30
CA GLU A 180 -8.29 7.99 34.98
C GLU A 180 -8.05 7.58 33.51
N THR A 181 -8.83 6.63 32.99
CA THR A 181 -8.76 6.21 31.59
C THR A 181 -9.19 7.32 30.64
N CYS A 182 -10.28 8.03 30.96
CA CYS A 182 -10.77 9.17 30.18
C CYS A 182 -9.81 10.37 30.23
N GLN A 183 -9.13 10.60 31.36
CA GLN A 183 -8.07 11.61 31.46
C GLN A 183 -6.90 11.26 30.53
N LYS A 184 -6.40 10.02 30.60
CA LYS A 184 -5.34 9.53 29.70
C LYS A 184 -5.75 9.62 28.21
N ALA A 185 -7.00 9.31 27.87
CA ALA A 185 -7.53 9.45 26.52
C ALA A 185 -7.50 10.90 26.00
N VAL A 186 -7.73 11.89 26.88
CA VAL A 186 -7.63 13.31 26.56
C VAL A 186 -6.19 13.79 26.46
N GLU A 187 -5.25 13.20 27.22
CA GLU A 187 -3.83 13.52 27.15
C GLU A 187 -3.18 12.96 25.89
N GLU A 188 -3.18 11.64 25.69
CA GLU A 188 -2.60 11.01 24.50
C GLU A 188 -3.35 11.45 23.23
N GLY A 189 -4.66 11.73 23.32
CA GLY A 189 -5.45 12.30 22.23
C GLY A 189 -5.14 13.76 21.87
N ARG A 190 -4.44 14.50 22.74
CA ARG A 190 -3.84 15.80 22.40
C ARG A 190 -2.47 15.62 21.75
N GLU A 191 -1.67 14.69 22.25
CA GLU A 191 -0.33 14.39 21.70
C GLU A 191 -0.44 13.88 20.27
N ILE A 192 -1.17 12.79 20.02
CA ILE A 192 -1.43 12.23 18.69
C ILE A 192 -1.93 13.32 17.71
N ARG A 193 -2.83 14.20 18.16
CA ARG A 193 -3.38 15.28 17.35
C ARG A 193 -2.41 16.45 17.13
N ALA A 194 -1.48 16.67 18.04
CA ALA A 194 -0.39 17.64 17.88
C ALA A 194 0.64 17.12 16.87
N ASP A 195 1.01 15.84 16.95
CA ASP A 195 1.95 15.19 16.04
C ASP A 195 1.42 15.20 14.59
N PHE A 196 0.15 14.84 14.36
CA PHE A 196 -0.48 14.97 13.05
C PHE A 196 -0.44 16.40 12.49
N LYS A 197 -0.42 17.44 13.35
CA LYS A 197 -0.29 18.83 12.92
C LYS A 197 1.18 19.27 12.73
N ALA A 198 2.11 18.64 13.44
CA ALA A 198 3.54 18.91 13.32
C ALA A 198 4.14 18.30 12.05
N MET A 199 3.69 17.10 11.66
CA MET A 199 4.12 16.40 10.44
C MET A 199 3.54 16.99 9.14
N ALA A 200 2.47 17.80 9.22
CA ALA A 200 1.73 18.28 8.05
C ALA A 200 2.15 19.70 7.60
N LYS A 201 3.46 19.95 7.43
CA LYS A 201 3.99 21.29 7.09
C LYS A 201 5.24 21.27 6.20
#